data_AF-A0A6H1WQV7-F1
#
_entry.id   AF-A0A6H1WQV7-F1
#
_cell.length_a   1.000
_cell.length_b   1.000
_cell.length_c   1.000
_cell.angle_alpha   90.00
_cell.angle_beta   90.00
_cell.angle_gamma   90.00
#
_symmetry.space_group_name_H-M   'P 1'
#
loop_
_entity.id
_entity.type
_entity.pdbx_description
1 polymer ?
#
loop_
_entity_poly.entity_id
_entity_poly.type
_entity_poly.pdbx_seq_one_letter_code
_entity_poly.pdbx_strand_id
1 'polypeptide(L)'
;MNVVAALLAVIGMVIVVWLGVGVLKLYTLFGVVIPYAAFLTLVIGLIWRMVNWAKSPVPFKITTTCGQQKSLPWIKHSRLESPANNFEVVLRMALEVLAFRSLFRNLRADLRGRKLYFGSSKWLWLGAILFHWSFLIILLRHMRLFSYPVPGFIQTLDAVDSFFHIGLPHLYLTDVAILAGLTFLLLRRLVDAKVNYISHASDYFPLFLILGLVTSGMLMRYFLRVDIASVKELTLGLATLHPKVPKGIGVIFYVHVFFVSVLAAYFPFSKLVHMVGVFFSPTRNLPNDNRRVRHINPWWEGVPPKFLTYCEWQEKFKEQLESAGQPIDEDCYEKKES
;
A
#
# COMPACT_ATOMS: atom_id res chain seq x y z
N MET A 1 6.26 24.57 6.79
CA MET A 1 6.20 24.81 5.33
C MET A 1 5.58 23.63 4.56
N ASN A 2 5.98 22.38 4.81
CA ASN A 2 5.50 21.19 4.07
C ASN A 2 3.98 21.03 4.00
N VAL A 3 3.28 21.21 5.14
CA VAL A 3 1.81 21.10 5.23
C VAL A 3 1.12 22.13 4.33
N VAL A 4 1.55 23.39 4.44
CA VAL A 4 0.97 24.52 3.71
C VAL A 4 1.18 24.34 2.21
N ALA A 5 2.38 23.93 1.78
CA ALA A 5 2.65 23.65 0.37
C ALA A 5 1.74 22.55 -0.18
N ALA A 6 1.55 21.46 0.57
CA ALA A 6 0.64 20.38 0.17
C ALA A 6 -0.83 20.83 0.09
N LEU A 7 -1.28 21.64 1.04
CA LEU A 7 -2.64 22.19 1.03
C LEU A 7 -2.86 23.15 -0.16
N LEU A 8 -1.92 24.07 -0.38
CA LEU A 8 -1.97 25.01 -1.50
C LEU A 8 -1.98 24.29 -2.84
N ALA A 9 -1.23 23.19 -2.98
CA ALA A 9 -1.26 22.37 -4.19
C ALA A 9 -2.67 21.82 -4.48
N VAL A 10 -3.38 21.29 -3.47
CA VAL A 10 -4.73 20.76 -3.63
C VAL A 10 -5.75 21.87 -3.90
N ILE A 11 -5.62 23.03 -3.24
CA ILE A 11 -6.46 24.21 -3.54
C ILE A 11 -6.22 24.68 -4.99
N GLY A 12 -4.96 24.71 -5.43
CA GLY A 12 -4.58 25.05 -6.80
C GLY A 12 -5.25 24.14 -7.83
N MET A 13 -5.40 22.85 -7.53
CA MET A 13 -6.14 21.92 -8.41
C MET A 13 -7.60 22.30 -8.59
N VAL A 14 -8.27 22.73 -7.52
CA VAL A 14 -9.67 23.20 -7.61
C VAL A 14 -9.75 24.44 -8.51
N ILE A 15 -8.82 25.37 -8.36
CA ILE A 15 -8.75 26.59 -9.17
C ILE A 15 -8.51 26.23 -10.64
N VAL A 16 -7.58 25.31 -10.94
CA VAL A 16 -7.30 24.84 -12.31
C VAL A 16 -8.55 24.26 -12.96
N VAL A 17 -9.31 23.43 -12.24
CA VAL A 17 -10.56 22.87 -12.78
C VAL A 17 -11.62 23.95 -12.94
N TRP A 18 -11.76 24.85 -11.97
CA TRP A 18 -12.74 25.93 -12.04
C TRP A 18 -12.47 26.86 -13.23
N LEU A 19 -11.22 27.24 -13.49
CA LEU A 19 -10.83 28.00 -14.67
C LEU A 19 -11.06 27.19 -15.95
N GLY A 20 -10.59 25.95 -16.00
CA GLY A 20 -10.69 25.11 -17.20
C GLY A 20 -12.12 24.77 -17.61
N VAL A 21 -12.97 24.39 -16.65
CA VAL A 21 -14.34 23.93 -16.91
C VAL A 21 -15.36 25.04 -16.70
N GLY A 22 -15.23 25.80 -15.60
CA GLY A 22 -16.16 26.86 -15.25
C GLY A 22 -16.08 28.05 -16.21
N VAL A 23 -14.86 28.51 -16.54
CA VAL A 23 -14.62 29.67 -17.40
C VAL A 23 -14.40 29.24 -18.85
N LEU A 24 -13.40 28.39 -19.12
CA LEU A 24 -12.96 28.06 -20.48
C LEU A 24 -13.76 26.93 -21.16
N LYS A 25 -14.69 26.27 -20.44
CA LYS A 25 -15.58 25.23 -20.97
C LYS A 25 -14.85 24.04 -21.60
N LEU A 26 -13.66 23.69 -21.10
CA LEU A 26 -12.82 22.58 -21.57
C LEU A 26 -13.32 21.20 -21.09
N TYR A 27 -14.60 20.90 -21.29
CA TYR A 27 -15.25 19.70 -20.74
C TYR A 27 -14.61 18.39 -21.22
N THR A 28 -14.23 18.30 -22.50
CA THR A 28 -13.58 17.11 -23.06
C THR A 28 -12.20 16.85 -22.46
N LEU A 29 -11.43 17.91 -22.19
CA LEU A 29 -10.10 17.79 -21.58
C LEU A 29 -10.20 17.17 -20.18
N PHE A 30 -11.07 17.73 -19.33
CA PHE A 30 -11.23 17.29 -17.94
C PHE A 30 -12.09 16.03 -17.77
N GLY A 31 -13.04 15.79 -18.66
CA GLY A 31 -13.96 14.65 -18.61
C GLY A 31 -13.47 13.40 -19.34
N VAL A 32 -12.53 13.53 -20.29
CA VAL A 32 -12.11 12.41 -21.16
C VAL A 32 -10.59 12.27 -21.21
N VAL A 33 -9.89 13.31 -21.67
CA VAL A 33 -8.44 13.22 -21.95
C VAL A 33 -7.64 12.98 -20.67
N ILE A 34 -7.86 13.81 -19.63
CA ILE A 34 -7.16 13.69 -18.35
C ILE A 34 -7.45 12.33 -17.68
N PRO A 35 -8.71 11.87 -17.55
CA PRO A 35 -9.01 10.54 -17.01
C PRO A 35 -8.31 9.40 -17.75
N TYR A 36 -8.29 9.39 -19.08
CA TYR A 36 -7.58 8.35 -19.83
C TYR A 36 -6.07 8.42 -19.63
N ALA A 37 -5.46 9.61 -19.68
CA ALA A 37 -4.04 9.78 -19.44
C ALA A 37 -3.65 9.31 -18.03
N ALA A 38 -4.47 9.64 -17.02
CA ALA A 38 -4.28 9.21 -15.65
C ALA A 38 -4.40 7.68 -15.49
N PHE A 39 -5.41 7.07 -16.13
CA PHE A 39 -5.60 5.62 -16.11
C PHE A 39 -4.41 4.88 -16.76
N LEU A 40 -3.96 5.33 -17.94
CA LEU A 40 -2.79 4.77 -18.61
C LEU A 40 -1.53 4.90 -17.74
N THR A 41 -1.32 6.08 -17.15
CA THR A 41 -0.20 6.33 -16.24
C THR A 41 -0.23 5.40 -15.03
N LEU A 42 -1.41 5.20 -14.42
CA LEU A 42 -1.61 4.28 -13.31
C LEU A 42 -1.24 2.84 -13.71
N VAL A 43 -1.82 2.34 -14.81
CA VAL A 43 -1.63 0.96 -15.25
C VAL A 43 -0.17 0.70 -15.63
N ILE A 44 0.41 1.54 -16.49
CA ILE A 44 1.81 1.40 -16.93
C ILE A 44 2.75 1.53 -15.73
N GLY A 45 2.53 2.52 -14.87
CA GLY A 45 3.36 2.74 -13.69
C GLY A 45 3.29 1.59 -12.69
N LEU A 46 2.12 1.00 -12.46
CA LEU A 46 1.97 -0.17 -11.59
C LEU A 46 2.63 -1.42 -12.18
N ILE A 47 2.43 -1.70 -13.47
CA ILE A 47 3.09 -2.82 -14.15
C ILE A 47 4.61 -2.67 -14.05
N TRP A 48 5.13 -1.47 -14.34
CA TRP A 48 6.57 -1.19 -14.23
C TRP A 48 7.11 -1.45 -12.82
N ARG A 49 6.41 -0.99 -11.78
CA ARG A 49 6.78 -1.24 -10.37
C ARG A 49 6.77 -2.73 -10.03
N MET A 50 5.70 -3.44 -10.40
CA MET A 50 5.55 -4.87 -10.15
C MET A 50 6.63 -5.69 -10.84
N VAL A 51 6.91 -5.41 -12.12
CA VAL A 51 7.96 -6.10 -12.88
C VAL A 51 9.33 -5.83 -12.26
N ASN A 52 9.61 -4.58 -11.85
CA ASN A 52 10.88 -4.25 -11.21
C ASN A 52 11.06 -5.04 -9.90
N TRP A 53 10.05 -5.08 -9.04
CA TRP A 53 10.11 -5.85 -7.80
C TRP A 53 10.15 -7.35 -8.00
N ALA A 54 9.44 -7.89 -9.00
CA ALA A 54 9.46 -9.31 -9.34
C ALA A 54 10.83 -9.77 -9.84
N LYS A 55 11.58 -8.89 -10.53
CA LYS A 55 12.93 -9.16 -11.02
C LYS A 55 14.01 -9.04 -9.93
N SER A 56 13.70 -8.44 -8.79
CA SER A 56 14.67 -8.30 -7.70
C SER A 56 15.05 -9.67 -7.13
N PRO A 57 16.34 -10.04 -7.13
CA PRO A 57 16.77 -11.31 -6.59
C PRO A 57 16.58 -11.33 -5.06
N VAL A 58 16.04 -12.44 -4.56
CA VAL A 58 15.85 -12.68 -3.11
C VAL A 58 16.65 -13.92 -2.74
N PRO A 59 17.96 -13.79 -2.49
CA PRO A 59 18.85 -14.94 -2.28
C PRO A 59 18.56 -15.69 -0.97
N PHE A 60 17.96 -15.01 0.01
CA PHE A 60 17.67 -15.57 1.33
C PHE A 60 16.23 -15.32 1.72
N LYS A 61 15.61 -16.28 2.41
CA LYS A 61 14.32 -16.04 3.07
C LYS A 61 14.56 -15.20 4.31
N ILE A 62 14.24 -13.91 4.21
CA ILE A 62 14.42 -12.91 5.27
C ILE A 62 13.11 -12.59 6.00
N THR A 63 12.27 -13.60 6.19
CA THR A 63 10.95 -13.47 6.83
C THR A 63 11.09 -12.87 8.22
N THR A 64 10.46 -11.71 8.45
CA THR A 64 10.42 -11.09 9.78
C THR A 64 9.47 -11.87 10.66
N THR A 65 9.92 -12.28 11.84
CA THR A 65 9.13 -13.05 12.80
C THR A 65 9.15 -12.40 14.18
N CYS A 66 8.04 -12.48 14.92
CA CYS A 66 7.96 -11.97 16.30
C CYS A 66 7.52 -13.04 17.32
N GLY A 67 7.56 -14.32 16.94
CA GLY A 67 7.14 -15.42 17.79
C GLY A 67 7.96 -16.69 17.55
N GLN A 68 7.65 -17.72 18.32
CA GLN A 68 8.38 -18.99 18.30
C GLN A 68 8.30 -19.66 16.93
N GLN A 69 9.47 -19.96 16.34
CA GLN A 69 9.57 -20.74 15.11
C GLN A 69 9.23 -22.22 15.32
N LYS A 70 8.76 -22.88 14.26
CA LYS A 70 8.54 -24.33 14.31
C LYS A 70 9.88 -25.05 14.44
N SER A 71 10.02 -25.78 15.55
CA SER A 71 11.24 -26.50 15.95
C SER A 71 10.87 -27.91 16.36
N LEU A 72 10.79 -28.18 17.65
CA LEU A 72 10.50 -29.50 18.21
C LEU A 72 8.98 -29.73 18.34
N PRO A 73 8.47 -30.97 18.22
CA PRO A 73 7.03 -31.26 18.23
C PRO A 73 6.27 -30.76 19.46
N TRP A 74 6.94 -30.72 20.62
CA TRP A 74 6.35 -30.27 21.89
C TRP A 74 6.42 -28.76 22.12
N ILE A 75 7.18 -28.02 21.30
CA ILE A 75 7.26 -26.56 21.42
C ILE A 75 6.20 -25.94 20.52
N LYS A 76 5.21 -25.30 21.13
CA LYS A 76 4.13 -24.60 20.41
C LYS A 76 4.71 -23.48 19.54
N HIS A 77 4.58 -23.64 18.23
CA HIS A 77 5.04 -22.63 17.27
C HIS A 77 3.98 -21.58 16.99
N SER A 78 4.42 -20.36 16.72
CA SER A 78 3.56 -19.22 16.42
C SER A 78 3.25 -19.14 14.93
N ARG A 79 2.26 -19.90 14.46
CA ARG A 79 1.89 -20.03 13.04
C ARG A 79 1.85 -18.73 12.25
N LEU A 80 1.19 -17.70 12.78
CA LEU A 80 1.01 -16.43 12.07
C LEU A 80 2.19 -15.46 12.22
N GLU A 81 2.99 -15.62 13.29
CA GLU A 81 4.14 -14.76 13.57
C GLU A 81 5.46 -15.31 13.04
N SER A 82 5.52 -16.61 12.82
CA SER A 82 6.65 -17.32 12.24
C SER A 82 6.10 -18.41 11.31
N PRO A 83 5.56 -18.02 10.14
CA PRO A 83 4.87 -18.95 9.25
C PRO A 83 5.79 -20.07 8.79
N ALA A 84 5.35 -21.31 8.96
CA ALA A 84 6.16 -22.47 8.70
C ALA A 84 6.08 -22.98 7.25
N ASN A 85 5.06 -22.57 6.51
CA ASN A 85 4.75 -22.99 5.14
C ASN A 85 3.98 -21.89 4.40
N ASN A 86 3.76 -22.07 3.09
CA ASN A 86 3.09 -21.07 2.25
C ASN A 86 1.64 -20.79 2.66
N PHE A 87 0.91 -21.77 3.19
CA PHE A 87 -0.46 -21.55 3.67
C PHE A 87 -0.49 -20.59 4.87
N GLU A 88 0.42 -20.77 5.82
CA GLU A 88 0.55 -19.86 6.98
C GLU A 88 0.99 -18.46 6.57
N VAL A 89 1.81 -18.34 5.52
CA VAL A 89 2.16 -17.06 4.89
C VAL A 89 0.92 -16.39 4.32
N VAL A 90 0.09 -17.11 3.55
CA VAL A 90 -1.16 -16.56 2.99
C VAL A 90 -2.07 -16.06 4.10
N LEU A 91 -2.24 -16.83 5.18
CA LEU A 91 -3.08 -16.42 6.30
C LEU A 91 -2.51 -15.21 7.05
N ARG A 92 -1.19 -15.15 7.26
CA ARG A 92 -0.50 -13.96 7.78
C ARG A 92 -0.78 -12.76 6.88
N MET A 93 -0.54 -12.89 5.58
CA MET A 93 -0.72 -11.82 4.60
C MET A 93 -2.17 -11.32 4.56
N ALA A 94 -3.15 -12.23 4.62
CA ALA A 94 -4.56 -11.86 4.70
C ALA A 94 -4.85 -10.98 5.94
N LEU A 95 -4.32 -11.36 7.11
CA LEU A 95 -4.49 -10.57 8.35
C LEU A 95 -3.70 -9.27 8.34
N GLU A 96 -2.55 -9.23 7.67
CA GLU A 96 -1.77 -8.01 7.49
C GLU A 96 -2.46 -7.03 6.56
N VAL A 97 -3.08 -7.48 5.47
CA VAL A 97 -3.76 -6.62 4.50
C VAL A 97 -5.15 -6.19 4.99
N LEU A 98 -5.93 -7.13 5.53
CA LEU A 98 -7.34 -6.87 5.88
C LEU A 98 -7.53 -6.33 7.28
N ALA A 99 -6.62 -6.65 8.22
CA ALA A 99 -6.80 -6.31 9.63
C ALA A 99 -5.61 -5.56 10.23
N PHE A 100 -4.58 -5.21 9.45
CA PHE A 100 -3.34 -4.57 9.93
C PHE A 100 -2.82 -5.18 11.24
N ARG A 101 -2.81 -6.51 11.31
CA ARG A 101 -2.60 -7.25 12.55
C ARG A 101 -1.30 -6.89 13.26
N SER A 102 -0.20 -6.72 12.53
CA SER A 102 1.07 -6.24 13.12
C SER A 102 0.93 -4.86 13.74
N LEU A 103 0.18 -3.93 13.13
CA LEU A 103 -0.04 -2.59 13.67
C LEU A 103 -0.92 -2.63 14.93
N PHE A 104 -1.92 -3.50 15.01
CA PHE A 104 -2.75 -3.67 16.20
C PHE A 104 -1.96 -4.13 17.42
N ARG A 105 -0.96 -5.00 17.19
CA ARG A 105 -0.10 -5.57 18.21
C ARG A 105 1.13 -4.71 18.54
N ASN A 106 1.37 -3.64 17.79
CA ASN A 106 2.58 -2.85 17.94
C ASN A 106 2.62 -2.12 19.29
N LEU A 107 3.79 -2.08 19.91
CA LEU A 107 4.05 -1.35 21.16
C LEU A 107 4.91 -0.13 20.83
N ARG A 108 4.39 1.06 21.16
CA ARG A 108 5.10 2.32 21.00
C ARG A 108 5.97 2.55 22.23
N ALA A 109 7.28 2.42 22.07
CA ALA A 109 8.23 2.86 23.09
C ALA A 109 8.33 4.40 23.07
N ASP A 110 8.24 5.03 24.24
CA ASP A 110 8.39 6.47 24.42
C ASP A 110 9.29 6.77 25.63
N LEU A 111 10.18 7.74 25.49
CA LEU A 111 11.08 8.17 26.55
C LEU A 111 10.49 9.42 27.19
N ARG A 112 10.16 9.35 28.48
CA ARG A 112 9.78 10.51 29.29
C ARG A 112 10.85 10.72 30.36
N GLY A 113 11.71 11.72 30.14
CA GLY A 113 12.94 11.89 30.92
C GLY A 113 13.89 10.70 30.69
N ARG A 114 14.26 10.00 31.77
CA ARG A 114 15.11 8.79 31.72
C ARG A 114 14.33 7.47 31.77
N LYS A 115 13.00 7.50 31.74
CA LYS A 115 12.14 6.31 31.83
C LYS A 115 11.52 5.95 30.48
N LEU A 116 11.58 4.66 30.14
CA LEU A 116 10.98 4.07 28.96
C LEU A 116 9.54 3.65 29.27
N TYR A 117 8.58 4.16 28.50
CA TYR A 117 7.16 3.83 28.59
C TYR A 117 6.74 3.11 27.31
N PHE A 118 5.89 2.09 27.44
CA PHE A 118 5.31 1.39 26.30
C PHE A 118 3.82 1.73 26.19
N GLY A 119 3.45 2.47 25.15
CA GLY A 119 2.08 2.78 24.78
C GLY A 119 1.54 1.82 23.72
N SER A 120 0.22 1.73 23.61
CA SER A 120 -0.43 0.95 22.55
C SER A 120 -0.65 1.78 21.28
N SER A 121 -0.48 1.18 20.10
CA SER A 121 -0.81 1.77 18.79
C SER A 121 -2.28 1.59 18.37
N LYS A 122 -3.16 1.09 19.25
CA LYS A 122 -4.57 0.76 18.91
C LYS A 122 -5.37 1.93 18.30
N TRP A 123 -5.14 3.16 18.74
CA TRP A 123 -5.78 4.34 18.14
C TRP A 123 -5.33 4.58 16.70
N LEU A 124 -4.03 4.42 16.43
CA LEU A 124 -3.49 4.48 15.07
C LEU A 124 -4.07 3.36 14.20
N TRP A 125 -4.17 2.15 14.76
CA TRP A 125 -4.80 1.03 14.08
C TRP A 125 -6.27 1.33 13.73
N LEU A 126 -7.05 1.86 14.68
CA LEU A 126 -8.47 2.18 14.45
C LEU A 126 -8.64 3.25 13.36
N GLY A 127 -7.88 4.34 13.42
CA GLY A 127 -7.94 5.37 12.38
C GLY A 127 -7.52 4.85 11.01
N ALA A 128 -6.47 4.02 10.96
CA ALA A 128 -5.99 3.42 9.72
C ALA A 128 -7.01 2.42 9.13
N ILE A 129 -7.59 1.54 9.95
CA ILE A 129 -8.51 0.50 9.48
C ILE A 129 -9.83 1.11 8.99
N LEU A 130 -10.36 2.11 9.69
CA LEU A 130 -11.54 2.87 9.25
C LEU A 130 -11.29 3.52 7.90
N PHE A 131 -10.16 4.24 7.75
CA PHE A 131 -9.81 4.86 6.47
C PHE A 131 -9.74 3.83 5.32
N HIS A 132 -8.99 2.74 5.49
CA HIS A 132 -8.75 1.80 4.39
C HIS A 132 -9.99 0.98 4.01
N TRP A 133 -10.76 0.50 4.98
CA TRP A 133 -12.00 -0.24 4.67
C TRP A 133 -13.06 0.66 4.05
N SER A 134 -13.23 1.88 4.56
CA SER A 134 -14.16 2.81 3.93
C SER A 134 -13.71 3.18 2.52
N PHE A 135 -12.42 3.44 2.29
CA PHE A 135 -11.91 3.70 0.94
C PHE A 135 -12.14 2.52 0.00
N LEU A 136 -11.88 1.28 0.45
CA LEU A 136 -12.10 0.07 -0.34
C LEU A 136 -13.58 -0.12 -0.68
N ILE A 137 -14.48 -0.02 0.30
CA ILE A 137 -15.92 -0.19 0.08
C ILE A 137 -16.46 0.90 -0.84
N ILE A 138 -16.03 2.16 -0.66
CA ILE A 138 -16.39 3.27 -1.54
C ILE A 138 -15.92 2.96 -2.97
N LEU A 139 -14.66 2.52 -3.17
CA LEU A 139 -14.13 2.16 -4.49
C LEU A 139 -14.94 1.04 -5.14
N LEU A 140 -15.26 -0.03 -4.40
CA LEU A 140 -16.09 -1.14 -4.90
C LEU A 140 -17.50 -0.66 -5.28
N ARG A 141 -18.10 0.23 -4.48
CA ARG A 141 -19.41 0.82 -4.78
C ARG A 141 -19.37 1.71 -6.01
N HIS A 142 -18.27 2.43 -6.26
CA HIS A 142 -18.12 3.25 -7.46
C HIS A 142 -18.20 2.43 -8.75
N MET A 143 -17.88 1.14 -8.71
CA MET A 143 -18.00 0.23 -9.86
C MET A 143 -19.45 0.18 -10.42
N ARG A 144 -20.48 0.52 -9.62
CA ARG A 144 -21.87 0.66 -10.11
C ARG A 144 -22.04 1.65 -11.26
N LEU A 145 -21.15 2.64 -11.36
CA LEU A 145 -21.18 3.67 -12.40
C LEU A 145 -20.56 3.16 -13.71
N PHE A 146 -19.77 2.09 -13.65
CA PHE A 146 -19.04 1.54 -14.78
C PHE A 146 -19.67 0.26 -15.35
N SER A 147 -20.78 -0.22 -14.77
CA SER A 147 -21.45 -1.46 -15.19
C SER A 147 -22.97 -1.31 -15.30
N TYR A 148 -23.56 -1.96 -16.31
CA TYR A 148 -24.99 -2.15 -16.45
C TYR A 148 -25.31 -3.53 -17.06
N PRO A 149 -26.10 -4.40 -16.40
CA PRO A 149 -26.71 -4.23 -15.06
C PRO A 149 -25.64 -4.19 -13.95
N VAL A 150 -26.01 -3.61 -12.79
CA VAL A 150 -25.09 -3.54 -11.64
C VAL A 150 -24.97 -4.92 -10.99
N PRO A 151 -23.76 -5.47 -10.79
CA PRO A 151 -23.57 -6.75 -10.11
C PRO A 151 -24.26 -6.84 -8.74
N GLY A 152 -24.89 -7.97 -8.44
CA GLY A 152 -25.67 -8.16 -7.22
C GLY A 152 -24.89 -7.90 -5.92
N PHE A 153 -23.62 -8.33 -5.85
CA PHE A 153 -22.79 -8.09 -4.66
C PHE A 153 -22.55 -6.60 -4.38
N ILE A 154 -22.47 -5.75 -5.42
CA ILE A 154 -22.34 -4.29 -5.26
C ILE A 154 -23.63 -3.71 -4.71
N GLN A 155 -24.79 -4.21 -5.13
CA GLN A 155 -26.09 -3.79 -4.61
C GLN A 155 -26.21 -4.15 -3.11
N THR A 156 -25.79 -5.35 -2.72
CA THR A 156 -25.77 -5.76 -1.31
C THR A 156 -24.84 -4.87 -0.48
N LEU A 157 -23.64 -4.57 -0.99
CA LEU A 157 -22.70 -3.65 -0.33
C LEU A 157 -23.30 -2.25 -0.15
N ASP A 158 -23.97 -1.73 -1.17
CA ASP A 158 -24.63 -0.42 -1.11
C ASP A 158 -25.72 -0.39 -0.03
N ALA A 159 -26.56 -1.44 0.02
CA ALA A 159 -27.64 -1.57 0.99
C ALA A 159 -27.14 -1.64 2.44
N VAL A 160 -26.09 -2.43 2.69
CA VAL A 160 -25.47 -2.55 4.02
C VAL A 160 -24.86 -1.22 4.46
N ASP A 161 -24.22 -0.49 3.55
CA ASP A 161 -23.57 0.78 3.86
C ASP A 161 -24.58 1.91 4.14
N SER A 162 -25.76 1.88 3.49
CA SER A 162 -26.86 2.81 3.74
C SER A 162 -27.86 2.34 4.81
N PHE A 163 -27.55 1.28 5.56
CA PHE A 163 -28.51 0.57 6.44
C PHE A 163 -29.27 1.47 7.43
N PHE A 164 -28.62 2.50 7.98
CA PHE A 164 -29.25 3.36 8.98
C PHE A 164 -30.33 4.30 8.42
N HIS A 165 -30.48 4.37 7.08
CA HIS A 165 -31.49 5.18 6.39
C HIS A 165 -31.58 6.65 6.86
N ILE A 166 -30.47 7.22 7.33
CA ILE A 166 -30.41 8.60 7.84
C ILE A 166 -30.35 9.57 6.66
N GLY A 167 -31.33 10.47 6.56
CA GLY A 167 -31.39 11.50 5.52
C GLY A 167 -31.86 11.01 4.14
N LEU A 168 -32.09 11.96 3.22
CA LEU A 168 -32.48 11.71 1.83
C LEU A 168 -31.57 12.53 0.88
N PRO A 169 -30.68 11.90 0.09
CA PRO A 169 -30.41 10.45 0.01
C PRO A 169 -29.77 9.90 1.28
N HIS A 170 -29.90 8.58 1.51
CA HIS A 170 -29.35 7.94 2.71
C HIS A 170 -27.84 8.17 2.86
N LEU A 171 -27.45 8.54 4.07
CA LEU A 171 -26.07 8.69 4.51
C LEU A 171 -25.39 7.32 4.52
N TYR A 172 -24.21 7.23 3.91
CA TYR A 172 -23.39 6.02 4.02
C TYR A 172 -22.54 6.08 5.28
N LEU A 173 -22.43 4.94 5.96
CA LEU A 173 -21.54 4.79 7.09
C LEU A 173 -20.07 5.02 6.67
N THR A 174 -19.70 4.55 5.48
CA THR A 174 -18.35 4.73 4.94
C THR A 174 -17.97 6.19 4.73
N ASP A 175 -18.90 7.07 4.37
CA ASP A 175 -18.63 8.51 4.16
C ASP A 175 -18.24 9.20 5.48
N VAL A 176 -18.91 8.82 6.58
CA VAL A 176 -18.57 9.32 7.92
C VAL A 176 -17.27 8.70 8.42
N ALA A 177 -17.12 7.39 8.27
CA ALA A 177 -15.96 6.65 8.76
C ALA A 177 -14.66 7.06 8.03
N ILE A 178 -14.71 7.30 6.72
CA ILE A 178 -13.53 7.74 5.96
C ILE A 178 -13.09 9.14 6.36
N LEU A 179 -14.03 10.08 6.56
CA LEU A 179 -13.72 11.43 7.04
C LEU A 179 -13.13 11.39 8.46
N ALA A 180 -13.71 10.59 9.36
CA ALA A 180 -13.19 10.43 10.71
C ALA A 180 -11.76 9.83 10.69
N GLY A 181 -11.53 8.77 9.91
CA GLY A 181 -10.23 8.13 9.76
C GLY A 181 -9.17 9.06 9.17
N LEU A 182 -9.48 9.75 8.06
CA LEU A 182 -8.58 10.72 7.42
C LEU A 182 -8.25 11.89 8.33
N THR A 183 -9.27 12.46 8.98
CA THR A 183 -9.10 13.58 9.91
C THR A 183 -8.22 13.17 11.09
N PHE A 184 -8.47 12.00 11.68
CA PHE A 184 -7.63 11.47 12.74
C PHE A 184 -6.17 11.27 12.29
N LEU A 185 -5.93 10.68 11.11
CA LEU A 185 -4.57 10.44 10.59
C LEU A 185 -3.83 11.75 10.30
N LEU A 186 -4.52 12.75 9.74
CA LEU A 186 -3.99 14.07 9.49
C LEU A 186 -3.67 14.80 10.79
N LEU A 187 -4.62 14.86 11.73
CA LEU A 187 -4.42 15.49 13.05
C LEU A 187 -3.28 14.85 13.80
N ARG A 188 -3.20 13.51 13.83
CA ARG A 188 -2.07 12.80 14.43
C ARG A 188 -0.73 13.25 13.84
N ARG A 189 -0.66 13.43 12.52
CA ARG A 189 0.57 13.88 11.84
C ARG A 189 0.91 15.33 12.14
N LEU A 190 -0.09 16.18 12.40
CA LEU A 190 0.11 17.58 12.76
C LEU A 190 0.50 17.77 14.22
N VAL A 191 -0.16 17.04 15.14
CA VAL A 191 -0.05 17.20 16.58
C VAL A 191 1.13 16.41 17.18
N ASP A 192 1.43 15.21 16.69
CA ASP A 192 2.57 14.44 17.17
C ASP A 192 3.87 15.03 16.63
N ALA A 193 4.59 15.78 17.47
CA ALA A 193 5.81 16.50 17.09
C ALA A 193 6.85 15.60 16.42
N LYS A 194 6.99 14.33 16.85
CA LYS A 194 7.96 13.40 16.26
C LYS A 194 7.58 13.04 14.83
N VAL A 195 6.29 12.81 14.59
CA VAL A 195 5.76 12.46 13.27
C VAL A 195 5.77 13.68 12.36
N ASN A 196 5.38 14.86 12.87
CA ASN A 196 5.40 16.11 12.13
C ASN A 196 6.81 16.44 11.62
N TYR A 197 7.81 16.33 12.50
CA TYR A 197 9.21 16.63 12.19
C TYR A 197 9.76 15.79 11.03
N ILE A 198 9.42 14.50 10.97
CA ILE A 198 9.88 13.60 9.89
C ILE A 198 8.95 13.59 8.67
N SER A 199 7.87 14.39 8.67
CA SER A 199 6.88 14.38 7.58
C SER A 199 7.28 15.34 6.45
N HIS A 200 7.30 14.81 5.23
CA HIS A 200 7.55 15.59 4.04
C HIS A 200 6.24 16.07 3.38
N ALA A 201 6.33 16.99 2.44
CA ALA A 201 5.16 17.44 1.67
C ALA A 201 4.44 16.25 0.99
N SER A 202 5.18 15.23 0.56
CA SER A 202 4.65 13.99 -0.03
C SER A 202 3.86 13.11 0.94
N ASP A 203 3.93 13.35 2.26
CA ASP A 203 3.10 12.69 3.27
C ASP A 203 1.76 13.40 3.51
N TYR A 204 1.73 14.72 3.35
CA TYR A 204 0.53 15.54 3.53
C TYR A 204 -0.31 15.61 2.26
N PHE A 205 0.34 15.65 1.09
CA PHE A 205 -0.32 15.81 -0.19
C PHE A 205 -1.38 14.73 -0.46
N PRO A 206 -1.12 13.41 -0.28
CA PRO A 206 -2.14 12.39 -0.51
C PRO A 206 -3.29 12.48 0.48
N LEU A 207 -3.03 12.89 1.73
CA LEU A 207 -4.08 13.06 2.74
C LEU A 207 -5.02 14.20 2.35
N PHE A 208 -4.49 15.36 1.93
CA PHE A 208 -5.32 16.46 1.46
C PHE A 208 -6.03 16.14 0.14
N LEU A 209 -5.36 15.45 -0.78
CA LEU A 209 -5.95 15.04 -2.05
C LEU A 209 -7.15 14.10 -1.83
N ILE A 210 -7.01 13.09 -0.97
CA ILE A 210 -8.09 12.15 -0.66
C ILE A 210 -9.19 12.83 0.16
N LEU A 211 -8.86 13.73 1.10
CA LEU A 211 -9.86 14.56 1.77
C LEU A 211 -10.67 15.38 0.76
N GLY A 212 -10.01 16.07 -0.18
CA GLY A 212 -10.69 16.79 -1.26
C GLY A 212 -11.55 15.89 -2.15
N LEU A 213 -11.06 14.68 -2.46
CA LEU A 213 -11.80 13.67 -3.22
C LEU A 213 -13.09 13.24 -2.49
N VAL A 214 -12.98 12.88 -1.21
CA VAL A 214 -14.12 12.46 -0.38
C VAL A 214 -15.10 13.62 -0.21
N THR A 215 -14.61 14.80 0.19
CA THR A 215 -15.46 15.97 0.41
C THR A 215 -16.18 16.39 -0.87
N SER A 216 -15.51 16.40 -2.03
CA SER A 216 -16.18 16.69 -3.31
C SER A 216 -17.25 15.63 -3.65
N GLY A 217 -16.99 14.35 -3.40
CA GLY A 217 -17.98 13.28 -3.58
C GLY A 217 -19.21 13.44 -2.69
N MET A 218 -19.01 13.73 -1.41
CA MET A 218 -20.10 13.98 -0.46
C MET A 218 -20.89 15.24 -0.81
N LEU A 219 -20.22 16.32 -1.21
CA LEU A 219 -20.88 17.55 -1.67
C LEU A 219 -21.78 17.28 -2.87
N MET A 220 -21.30 16.52 -3.85
CA MET A 220 -22.11 16.14 -5.02
C MET A 220 -23.33 15.32 -4.65
N ARG A 221 -23.21 14.39 -3.71
CA ARG A 221 -24.28 13.47 -3.34
C ARG A 221 -25.34 14.14 -2.46
N TYR A 222 -24.92 14.80 -1.39
CA TYR A 222 -25.83 15.25 -0.34
C TYR A 222 -26.32 16.69 -0.52
N PHE A 223 -25.48 17.57 -1.08
CA PHE A 223 -25.76 19.01 -1.11
C PHE A 223 -26.09 19.52 -2.52
N LEU A 224 -25.21 19.26 -3.50
CA LEU A 224 -25.32 19.79 -4.86
C LEU A 224 -26.16 18.92 -5.79
N ARG A 225 -26.36 17.64 -5.45
CA ARG A 225 -27.23 16.66 -6.13
C ARG A 225 -27.03 16.63 -7.66
N VAL A 226 -25.83 16.24 -8.07
CA VAL A 226 -25.49 16.12 -9.49
C VAL A 226 -26.33 15.02 -10.17
N ASP A 227 -26.71 15.24 -11.43
CA ASP A 227 -27.45 14.25 -12.22
C ASP A 227 -26.64 12.96 -12.42
N ILE A 228 -27.07 11.90 -11.74
CA ILE A 228 -26.43 10.59 -11.76
C ILE A 228 -26.56 9.94 -13.14
N ALA A 229 -27.61 10.24 -13.92
CA ALA A 229 -27.80 9.67 -15.25
C ALA A 229 -26.71 10.17 -16.21
N SER A 230 -26.48 11.49 -16.24
CA SER A 230 -25.37 12.09 -16.99
C SER A 230 -24.00 11.58 -16.53
N VAL A 231 -23.77 11.50 -15.21
CA VAL A 231 -22.50 10.93 -14.70
C VAL A 231 -22.30 9.51 -15.20
N LYS A 232 -23.35 8.68 -15.17
CA LYS A 232 -23.30 7.29 -15.63
C LYS A 232 -23.10 7.16 -17.13
N GLU A 233 -23.70 8.04 -17.94
CA GLU A 233 -23.47 8.09 -19.40
C GLU A 233 -21.98 8.32 -19.69
N LEU A 234 -21.35 9.29 -19.01
CA LEU A 234 -19.92 9.57 -19.18
C LEU A 234 -19.06 8.39 -18.70
N THR A 235 -19.29 7.85 -17.50
CA THR A 235 -18.44 6.78 -16.95
C THR A 235 -18.56 5.48 -17.73
N LEU A 236 -19.76 5.13 -18.21
CA LEU A 236 -19.94 4.00 -19.12
C LEU A 236 -19.26 4.26 -20.46
N GLY A 237 -19.42 5.45 -21.05
CA GLY A 237 -18.73 5.81 -22.29
C GLY A 237 -17.21 5.72 -22.15
N LEU A 238 -16.65 6.14 -21.01
CA LEU A 238 -15.22 5.98 -20.73
C LEU A 238 -14.81 4.50 -20.67
N ALA A 239 -15.58 3.67 -19.96
CA ALA A 239 -15.30 2.23 -19.81
C ALA A 239 -15.45 1.45 -21.12
N THR A 240 -16.40 1.83 -21.98
CA THR A 240 -16.63 1.18 -23.28
C THR A 240 -15.79 1.79 -24.41
N LEU A 241 -14.91 2.75 -24.10
CA LEU A 241 -14.08 3.48 -25.07
C LEU A 241 -14.87 4.28 -26.13
N HIS A 242 -16.10 4.68 -25.79
CA HIS A 242 -16.96 5.55 -26.58
C HIS A 242 -17.34 6.79 -25.74
N PRO A 243 -16.37 7.66 -25.40
CA PRO A 243 -16.62 8.76 -24.50
C PRO A 243 -17.56 9.79 -25.12
N LYS A 244 -18.64 10.10 -24.40
CA LYS A 244 -19.54 11.20 -24.72
C LYS A 244 -19.69 12.05 -23.47
N VAL A 245 -19.47 13.35 -23.61
CA VAL A 245 -19.58 14.31 -22.51
C VAL A 245 -21.01 14.86 -22.49
N PRO A 246 -21.82 14.52 -21.48
CA PRO A 246 -23.18 15.04 -21.37
C PRO A 246 -23.18 16.52 -21.02
N LYS A 247 -24.22 17.23 -21.46
CA LYS A 247 -24.42 18.64 -21.12
C LYS A 247 -24.96 18.76 -19.71
N GLY A 248 -24.60 19.85 -19.00
CA GLY A 248 -25.21 20.20 -17.71
C GLY A 248 -24.58 19.54 -16.48
N ILE A 249 -23.48 18.78 -16.63
CA ILE A 249 -22.73 18.29 -15.47
C ILE A 249 -22.05 19.47 -14.76
N GLY A 250 -22.33 19.65 -13.46
CA GLY A 250 -21.78 20.75 -12.66
C GLY A 250 -20.26 20.68 -12.49
N VAL A 251 -19.61 21.84 -12.30
CA VAL A 251 -18.14 21.96 -12.16
C VAL A 251 -17.58 21.07 -11.05
N ILE A 252 -18.31 20.88 -9.95
CA ILE A 252 -17.90 20.02 -8.82
C ILE A 252 -17.60 18.58 -9.24
N PHE A 253 -18.30 18.06 -10.25
CA PHE A 253 -18.02 16.72 -10.78
C PHE A 253 -16.66 16.65 -11.45
N TYR A 254 -16.32 17.65 -12.25
CA TYR A 254 -15.01 17.71 -12.87
C TYR A 254 -13.90 17.91 -11.83
N VAL A 255 -14.18 18.59 -10.72
CA VAL A 255 -13.23 18.68 -9.58
C VAL A 255 -12.99 17.29 -8.99
N HIS A 256 -14.05 16.52 -8.75
CA HIS A 256 -13.96 15.17 -8.22
C HIS A 256 -13.20 14.21 -9.17
N VAL A 257 -13.56 14.21 -10.46
CA VAL A 257 -12.88 13.41 -11.49
C VAL A 257 -11.42 13.81 -11.63
N PHE A 258 -11.11 15.10 -11.56
CA PHE A 258 -9.74 15.57 -11.60
C PHE A 258 -8.94 15.10 -10.38
N PHE A 259 -9.50 15.15 -9.17
CA PHE A 259 -8.85 14.59 -7.98
C PHE A 259 -8.58 13.10 -8.11
N VAL A 260 -9.54 12.32 -8.62
CA VAL A 260 -9.33 10.88 -8.84
C VAL A 260 -8.27 10.63 -9.92
N SER A 261 -8.24 11.46 -10.97
CA SER A 261 -7.25 11.37 -12.05
C SER A 261 -5.84 11.70 -11.55
N VAL A 262 -5.69 12.76 -10.76
CA VAL A 262 -4.42 13.09 -10.11
C VAL A 262 -4.00 12.00 -9.14
N LEU A 263 -4.93 11.47 -8.34
CA LEU A 263 -4.65 10.36 -7.41
C LEU A 263 -4.13 9.14 -8.17
N ALA A 264 -4.79 8.76 -9.27
CA ALA A 264 -4.40 7.65 -10.14
C ALA A 264 -3.01 7.87 -10.77
N ALA A 265 -2.77 9.03 -11.38
CA ALA A 265 -1.48 9.35 -11.99
C ALA A 265 -0.33 9.42 -10.97
N TYR A 266 -0.61 9.90 -9.76
CA TYR A 266 0.37 10.00 -8.66
C TYR A 266 0.64 8.66 -7.96
N PHE A 267 -0.32 7.72 -8.00
CA PHE A 267 -0.28 6.45 -7.27
C PHE A 267 1.04 5.65 -7.47
N PRO A 268 1.47 5.30 -8.70
CA PRO A 268 2.63 4.43 -8.91
C PRO A 268 3.97 5.08 -8.52
N PHE A 269 4.02 6.40 -8.41
CA PHE A 269 5.23 7.17 -8.10
C PHE A 269 5.32 7.58 -6.62
N SER A 270 4.36 7.16 -5.80
CA SER A 270 4.22 7.64 -4.43
C SER A 270 4.22 6.52 -3.39
N LYS A 271 4.13 6.92 -2.12
CA LYS A 271 3.96 6.01 -0.98
C LYS A 271 2.66 5.19 -1.05
N LEU A 272 1.70 5.56 -1.90
CA LEU A 272 0.45 4.82 -2.10
C LEU A 272 0.65 3.44 -2.75
N VAL A 273 1.76 3.27 -3.47
CA VAL A 273 2.12 2.00 -4.13
C VAL A 273 2.29 0.83 -3.14
N HIS A 274 2.36 1.11 -1.83
CA HIS A 274 2.36 0.09 -0.77
C HIS A 274 1.22 -0.92 -0.88
N MET A 275 0.07 -0.52 -1.46
CA MET A 275 -1.08 -1.39 -1.72
C MET A 275 -0.67 -2.67 -2.47
N VAL A 276 0.20 -2.53 -3.48
CA VAL A 276 0.72 -3.65 -4.25
C VAL A 276 2.06 -4.12 -3.71
N GLY A 277 2.91 -3.19 -3.26
CA GLY A 277 4.26 -3.49 -2.76
C GLY A 277 4.29 -4.46 -1.57
N VAL A 278 3.23 -4.52 -0.76
CA VAL A 278 3.11 -5.46 0.36
C VAL A 278 3.27 -6.92 -0.09
N PHE A 279 2.77 -7.28 -1.28
CA PHE A 279 2.82 -8.64 -1.83
C PHE A 279 4.20 -9.01 -2.37
N PHE A 280 5.06 -8.03 -2.63
CA PHE A 280 6.42 -8.21 -3.12
C PHE A 280 7.48 -8.05 -2.02
N SER A 281 7.07 -8.01 -0.74
CA SER A 281 7.98 -7.82 0.39
C SER A 281 8.49 -9.17 0.94
N PRO A 282 9.77 -9.54 0.73
CA PRO A 282 10.34 -10.83 1.17
C PRO A 282 10.21 -11.10 2.67
N THR A 283 10.22 -10.02 3.45
CA THR A 283 10.06 -10.05 4.91
C THR A 283 8.67 -10.53 5.35
N ARG A 284 7.68 -10.46 4.47
CA ARG A 284 6.27 -10.75 4.77
C ARG A 284 5.75 -11.97 4.01
N ASN A 285 6.12 -12.09 2.73
CA ASN A 285 5.54 -13.06 1.79
C ASN A 285 6.31 -14.39 1.68
N LEU A 286 7.28 -14.64 2.55
CA LEU A 286 8.05 -15.90 2.59
C LEU A 286 7.80 -16.68 3.89
N PRO A 287 7.91 -18.01 3.87
CA PRO A 287 7.90 -18.81 5.10
C PRO A 287 9.24 -18.69 5.85
N ASN A 288 9.22 -18.94 7.16
CA ASN A 288 10.40 -19.11 8.00
C ASN A 288 10.76 -20.59 8.12
N ASP A 289 11.47 -21.12 7.12
CA ASP A 289 11.84 -22.53 7.02
C ASP A 289 13.34 -22.76 6.75
N ASN A 290 14.18 -21.71 6.75
CA ASN A 290 15.63 -21.81 6.55
C ASN A 290 16.33 -22.84 7.47
N ARG A 291 15.80 -23.07 8.68
CA ARG A 291 16.35 -24.04 9.66
C ARG A 291 15.81 -25.46 9.50
N ARG A 292 14.89 -25.69 8.56
CA ARG A 292 14.18 -26.98 8.39
C ARG A 292 14.26 -27.51 6.97
N VAL A 293 14.39 -26.63 5.99
CA VAL A 293 14.51 -26.97 4.58
C VAL A 293 15.88 -26.55 4.11
N ARG A 294 16.59 -27.47 3.46
CA ARG A 294 17.83 -27.13 2.75
C ARG A 294 17.46 -26.42 1.46
N HIS A 295 17.80 -25.14 1.36
CA HIS A 295 17.64 -24.37 0.13
C HIS A 295 18.90 -24.53 -0.72
N ILE A 296 18.77 -25.21 -1.85
CA ILE A 296 19.88 -25.39 -2.81
C ILE A 296 19.85 -24.21 -3.78
N ASN A 297 21.01 -23.60 -4.03
CA ASN A 297 21.13 -22.54 -5.01
C ASN A 297 20.87 -23.12 -6.42
N PRO A 298 19.93 -22.58 -7.21
CA PRO A 298 19.68 -23.05 -8.58
C PRO A 298 20.94 -23.04 -9.46
N TRP A 299 21.92 -22.18 -9.16
CA TRP A 299 23.19 -22.11 -9.89
C TRP A 299 24.10 -23.32 -9.65
N TRP A 300 23.75 -24.19 -8.71
CA TRP A 300 24.44 -25.46 -8.44
C TRP A 300 23.82 -26.64 -9.20
N GLU A 301 22.73 -26.43 -9.94
CA GLU A 301 22.19 -27.43 -10.85
C GLU A 301 23.19 -27.65 -12.01
N GLY A 302 23.83 -28.83 -12.04
CA GLY A 302 24.78 -29.21 -13.08
C GLY A 302 26.26 -28.93 -12.80
N VAL A 303 26.58 -28.17 -11.75
CA VAL A 303 27.96 -27.97 -11.28
C VAL A 303 27.99 -28.19 -9.77
N PRO A 304 28.52 -29.34 -9.28
CA PRO A 304 28.63 -29.53 -7.84
C PRO A 304 29.52 -28.42 -7.28
N PRO A 305 29.09 -27.68 -6.25
CA PRO A 305 29.98 -26.74 -5.58
C PRO A 305 31.21 -27.53 -5.12
N LYS A 306 32.39 -27.12 -5.61
CA LYS A 306 33.66 -27.64 -5.10
C LYS A 306 33.81 -27.15 -3.67
N PHE A 307 33.28 -27.92 -2.72
CA PHE A 307 33.59 -27.72 -1.32
C PHE A 307 35.08 -28.02 -1.18
N LEU A 308 35.86 -26.96 -0.92
CA LEU A 308 37.25 -27.14 -0.52
C LEU A 308 37.23 -27.66 0.91
N THR A 309 38.00 -28.71 1.16
CA THR A 309 38.38 -29.06 2.53
C THR A 309 39.10 -27.86 3.18
N TYR A 310 39.16 -27.84 4.51
CA TYR A 310 39.87 -26.78 5.22
C TYR A 310 41.32 -26.62 4.71
N CYS A 311 42.01 -27.72 4.48
CA CYS A 311 43.39 -27.71 3.97
C CYS A 311 43.48 -27.22 2.52
N GLU A 312 42.57 -27.61 1.63
CA GLU A 312 42.53 -27.05 0.26
C GLU A 312 42.18 -25.56 0.24
N TRP A 313 41.33 -25.10 1.16
CA TRP A 313 41.03 -23.68 1.34
C TRP A 313 42.25 -22.92 1.87
N GLN A 314 42.90 -23.45 2.91
CA GLN A 314 44.09 -22.83 3.50
C GLN A 314 45.22 -22.73 2.48
N GLU A 315 45.48 -23.79 1.72
CA GLU A 315 46.50 -23.78 0.68
C GLU A 315 46.18 -22.76 -0.42
N LYS A 316 44.92 -22.69 -0.85
CA LYS A 316 44.48 -21.71 -1.86
C LYS A 316 44.69 -20.26 -1.41
N PHE A 317 44.56 -19.97 -0.13
CA PHE A 317 44.63 -18.62 0.43
C PHE A 317 45.89 -18.37 1.28
N LYS A 318 46.90 -19.23 1.19
CA LYS A 318 48.07 -19.24 2.07
C LYS A 318 48.83 -17.91 2.07
N GLU A 319 49.15 -17.40 0.89
CA GLU A 319 49.88 -16.12 0.73
C GLU A 319 49.10 -14.94 1.34
N GLN A 320 47.77 -14.91 1.16
CA GLN A 320 46.93 -13.88 1.77
C GLN A 320 46.85 -14.01 3.29
N LEU A 321 46.82 -15.23 3.82
CA LEU A 321 46.81 -15.50 5.25
C LEU A 321 48.15 -15.09 5.90
N GLU A 322 49.27 -15.48 5.30
CA GLU A 322 50.62 -15.12 5.77
C GLU A 322 50.86 -13.60 5.73
N SER A 323 50.49 -12.94 4.63
CA SER A 323 50.61 -11.47 4.52
C SER A 323 49.70 -10.72 5.48
N ALA A 324 48.56 -11.31 5.88
CA ALA A 324 47.67 -10.78 6.90
C ALA A 324 48.07 -11.18 8.35
N GLY A 325 49.18 -11.91 8.53
CA GLY A 325 49.64 -12.39 9.83
C GLY A 325 48.69 -13.38 10.50
N GLN A 326 47.87 -14.08 9.71
CA GLN A 326 46.98 -15.13 10.20
C GLN A 326 47.78 -16.44 10.43
N PRO A 327 47.48 -17.20 11.49
CA PRO A 327 48.14 -18.47 11.74
C PRO A 327 47.80 -19.49 10.64
N ILE A 328 48.80 -20.28 10.23
CA ILE A 328 48.65 -21.38 9.27
C ILE A 328 48.60 -22.68 10.07
N ASP A 329 47.61 -23.52 9.79
CA ASP A 329 47.47 -24.83 10.39
C ASP A 329 48.45 -25.83 9.74
N GLU A 330 49.48 -26.24 10.47
CA GLU A 330 50.52 -27.14 9.96
C GLU A 330 50.02 -28.58 9.77
N ASP A 331 48.95 -28.99 10.48
CA ASP A 331 48.33 -30.31 10.36
C ASP A 331 47.86 -30.61 8.92
N CYS A 332 47.61 -29.54 8.14
CA CYS A 332 47.26 -29.65 6.73
C CYS A 332 48.42 -30.05 5.81
N TYR A 333 49.66 -30.01 6.31
CA TYR A 333 50.89 -30.32 5.57
C TYR A 333 51.65 -31.52 6.13
N GLU A 334 51.22 -32.04 7.29
CA GLU A 334 51.74 -33.30 7.82
C GLU A 334 51.35 -34.44 6.86
N LYS A 335 52.36 -35.07 6.25
CA LYS A 335 52.13 -36.32 5.51
C LYS A 335 51.66 -37.36 6.52
N LYS A 336 50.43 -37.87 6.36
CA LYS A 336 50.02 -39.12 7.01
C LYS A 336 50.90 -40.25 6.46
N GLU A 337 52.01 -40.52 7.12
CA GLU A 337 52.72 -41.80 6.98
C GLU A 337 51.74 -42.90 7.41
N SER A 338 51.48 -43.82 6.49
CA SER A 338 50.49 -44.91 6.64
C SER A 338 50.90 -45.95 7.66
#